data_AF-A0A4Z1IEK7-F1
#
_entry.id   AF-A0A4Z1IEK7-F1
#
_cell.length_a   1.000
_cell.length_b   1.000
_cell.length_c   1.000
_cell.angle_alpha   90.00
_cell.angle_beta   90.00
_cell.angle_gamma   90.00
#
_symmetry.space_group_name_H-M   'P 1'
#
loop_
_entity.id
_entity.type
_entity.pdbx_description
1 polymer ?
#
loop_
_entity_poly.entity_id
_entity_poly.type
_entity_poly.pdbx_seq_one_letter_code
_entity_poly.pdbx_strand_id
1 'polypeptide(L)'
;MVPATASNQPPLSAQDIKMQKVASYCNQAYEICMKAFIPKMRVARSVHQLLVRPFQYSNTSWRDSATAVRHEFLDLAENWNELGLAGECPYSPTPEELAKHQEEHQAFQHVQELKLMLVKLLRTDSDGWVPIERWEEVRRAHKEVFDLALATAREGEDDSMTEKDVRELWPFDDCKS
;
A
#
# COMPACT_ATOMS: atom_id res chain seq x y z
N MET A 1 28.96 8.26 10.74
CA MET A 1 28.94 8.04 9.29
C MET A 1 28.72 6.54 9.08
N VAL A 2 27.45 6.13 8.97
CA VAL A 2 27.06 4.72 8.78
C VAL A 2 26.75 4.56 7.28
N PRO A 3 27.32 3.56 6.58
CA PRO A 3 27.06 3.40 5.16
C PRO A 3 25.66 2.83 4.94
N ALA A 4 24.98 3.38 3.92
CA ALA A 4 23.68 2.91 3.46
C ALA A 4 23.77 1.44 3.03
N THR A 5 22.93 0.60 3.64
CA THR A 5 22.71 -0.78 3.25
C THR A 5 22.19 -0.84 1.82
N ALA A 6 22.92 -1.53 0.94
CA ALA A 6 22.47 -1.83 -0.40
C ALA A 6 21.17 -2.66 -0.32
N SER A 7 20.12 -2.16 -0.96
CA SER A 7 18.84 -2.86 -1.10
C SER A 7 19.06 -4.20 -1.80
N ASN A 8 18.94 -5.30 -1.05
CA ASN A 8 18.98 -6.67 -1.57
C ASN A 8 17.65 -7.02 -2.28
N GLN A 9 17.31 -6.28 -3.34
CA GLN A 9 16.21 -6.64 -4.22
C GLN A 9 16.71 -7.56 -5.34
N PRO A 10 16.02 -8.68 -5.63
CA PRO A 10 16.39 -9.56 -6.72
C PRO A 10 16.35 -8.79 -8.06
N PRO A 11 17.22 -9.14 -9.02
CA PRO A 11 17.26 -8.47 -10.31
C PRO A 11 15.91 -8.61 -11.04
N LEU A 12 15.45 -7.51 -11.63
CA LEU A 12 14.20 -7.44 -12.39
C LEU A 12 14.21 -8.46 -13.54
N SER A 13 13.07 -9.11 -13.77
CA SER A 13 12.93 -10.02 -14.92
C SER A 13 12.98 -9.24 -16.24
N ALA A 14 13.28 -9.92 -17.34
CA ALA A 14 13.26 -9.29 -18.67
C ALA A 14 11.88 -8.68 -19.00
N GLN A 15 10.81 -9.29 -18.47
CA GLN A 15 9.44 -8.77 -18.61
C GLN A 15 9.24 -7.48 -17.81
N ASP A 16 9.76 -7.40 -16.58
CA ASP A 16 9.66 -6.19 -15.76
C ASP A 16 10.42 -5.03 -16.38
N ILE A 17 11.63 -5.28 -16.90
CA ILE A 17 12.43 -4.27 -17.62
C ILE A 17 11.67 -3.74 -18.83
N LYS A 18 11.02 -4.64 -19.59
CA LYS A 18 10.18 -4.24 -20.74
C LYS A 18 9.00 -3.39 -20.26
N MET A 19 8.33 -3.78 -19.19
CA MET A 19 7.17 -3.08 -18.65
C MET A 19 7.53 -1.69 -18.09
N GLN A 20 8.70 -1.56 -17.46
CA GLN A 20 9.24 -0.28 -16.99
C GLN A 20 9.54 0.67 -18.16
N LYS A 21 10.09 0.16 -19.26
CA LYS A 21 10.27 0.95 -20.49
C LYS A 21 8.95 1.42 -21.07
N VAL A 22 7.95 0.53 -21.15
CA VAL A 22 6.60 0.89 -21.61
C VAL A 22 6.00 1.97 -20.72
N ALA A 23 6.05 1.81 -19.39
CA ALA A 23 5.57 2.79 -18.44
C ALA A 23 6.26 4.16 -18.61
N SER A 24 7.58 4.16 -18.85
CA SER A 24 8.34 5.39 -19.12
C SER A 24 7.85 6.10 -20.39
N TYR A 25 7.65 5.36 -21.49
CA TYR A 25 7.12 5.95 -22.73
C TYR A 25 5.68 6.46 -22.55
N CYS A 26 4.83 5.71 -21.85
CA CYS A 26 3.48 6.16 -21.53
C CYS A 26 3.49 7.44 -20.70
N ASN A 27 4.37 7.54 -19.70
CA ASN A 27 4.51 8.73 -18.88
C ASN A 27 4.94 9.95 -19.72
N GLN A 28 5.94 9.79 -20.60
CA GLN A 28 6.40 10.88 -21.48
C GLN A 28 5.28 11.35 -22.43
N ALA A 29 4.61 10.41 -23.10
CA ALA A 29 3.51 10.74 -24.00
C ALA A 29 2.36 11.43 -23.25
N TYR A 30 2.03 10.94 -22.07
CA TYR A 30 1.02 11.54 -21.19
C TYR A 30 1.39 12.97 -20.80
N GLU A 31 2.62 13.25 -20.38
CA GLU A 31 3.06 14.60 -20.03
C GLU A 31 3.04 15.58 -21.23
N ILE A 32 3.40 15.11 -22.44
CA ILE A 32 3.26 15.90 -23.67
C ILE A 32 1.79 16.24 -23.94
N CYS A 33 0.90 15.26 -23.88
CA CYS A 33 -0.54 15.46 -24.08
C CYS A 33 -1.13 16.40 -23.02
N MET A 34 -0.77 16.23 -21.75
CA MET A 34 -1.20 17.09 -20.65
C MET A 34 -0.79 18.55 -20.89
N LYS A 35 0.43 18.78 -21.36
CA LYS A 35 0.92 20.13 -21.71
C LYS A 35 0.20 20.73 -22.91
N ALA A 36 -0.08 19.94 -23.94
CA ALA A 36 -0.69 20.42 -25.17
C ALA A 36 -2.20 20.67 -25.03
N PHE A 37 -2.92 19.77 -24.36
CA PHE A 37 -4.38 19.73 -24.42
C PHE A 37 -5.06 20.12 -23.10
N ILE A 38 -4.38 19.97 -21.95
CA ILE A 38 -4.99 20.21 -20.62
C ILE A 38 -4.07 21.03 -19.70
N PRO A 39 -3.68 22.26 -20.11
CA PRO A 39 -2.65 23.04 -19.41
C PRO A 39 -3.02 23.39 -17.96
N LYS A 40 -4.31 23.61 -17.66
CA LYS A 40 -4.79 23.88 -16.30
C LYS A 40 -4.58 22.68 -15.37
N MET A 41 -4.91 21.47 -15.84
CA MET A 41 -4.73 20.25 -15.05
C MET A 41 -3.25 19.92 -14.88
N ARG A 42 -2.39 20.23 -15.86
CA ARG A 42 -0.93 20.09 -15.70
C ARG A 42 -0.41 20.91 -14.51
N VAL A 43 -0.84 22.17 -14.38
CA VAL A 43 -0.44 23.03 -13.25
C VAL A 43 -0.99 22.49 -11.92
N ALA A 44 -2.23 22.01 -11.90
CA ALA A 44 -2.78 21.37 -10.70
C ALA A 44 -1.98 20.11 -10.30
N ARG A 45 -1.47 19.34 -11.27
CA ARG A 45 -0.65 18.13 -11.04
C ARG A 45 0.81 18.42 -10.71
N SER A 46 1.31 19.64 -10.91
CA SER A 46 2.68 20.01 -10.51
C SER A 46 2.81 20.30 -9.02
N VAL A 47 1.71 20.24 -8.26
CA VAL A 47 1.75 20.32 -6.80
C VAL A 47 2.53 19.11 -6.25
N HIS A 48 3.42 19.36 -5.30
CA HIS A 48 4.24 18.33 -4.69
C HIS A 48 3.37 17.23 -4.07
N GLN A 49 3.71 15.95 -4.29
CA GLN A 49 2.86 14.83 -3.86
C GLN A 49 2.66 14.80 -2.34
N LEU A 50 3.67 15.18 -1.55
CA LEU A 50 3.56 15.28 -0.08
C LEU A 50 2.45 16.24 0.39
N LEU A 51 2.07 17.22 -0.42
CA LEU A 51 0.97 18.13 -0.11
C LEU A 51 -0.41 17.53 -0.44
N VAL A 52 -0.45 16.52 -1.31
CA VAL A 52 -1.70 15.97 -1.86
C VAL A 52 -2.05 14.62 -1.23
N ARG A 53 -1.04 13.80 -0.91
CA ARG A 53 -1.24 12.44 -0.38
C ARG A 53 -2.07 12.39 0.91
N PRO A 54 -1.89 13.27 1.92
CA PRO A 54 -2.75 13.25 3.10
C PRO A 54 -4.25 13.29 2.75
N PHE A 55 -4.64 14.09 1.75
CA PHE A 55 -6.02 14.16 1.28
C PHE A 55 -6.45 12.92 0.50
N GLN A 56 -5.55 12.34 -0.29
CA GLN A 56 -5.82 11.12 -1.06
C GLN A 56 -6.09 9.91 -0.16
N TYR A 57 -5.34 9.76 0.93
CA TYR A 57 -5.52 8.64 1.85
C TYR A 57 -6.62 8.90 2.89
N SER A 58 -6.95 10.17 3.17
CA SER A 58 -8.00 10.51 4.14
C SER A 58 -9.36 9.89 3.77
N ASN A 59 -9.71 9.85 2.47
CA ASN A 59 -11.02 9.37 2.04
C ASN A 59 -11.21 7.86 2.20
N THR A 60 -10.13 7.06 2.23
CA THR A 60 -10.19 5.60 2.41
C THR A 60 -9.74 5.16 3.79
N SER A 61 -9.29 6.08 4.65
CA SER A 61 -8.78 5.76 5.99
C SER A 61 -9.73 4.94 6.88
N TRP A 62 -11.05 5.15 6.74
CA TRP A 62 -12.07 4.38 7.47
C TRP A 62 -12.15 2.92 7.02
N ARG A 63 -11.71 2.61 5.80
CA ARG A 63 -11.71 1.26 5.21
C ARG A 63 -10.33 0.62 5.25
N ASP A 64 -9.30 1.37 4.87
CA ASP A 64 -7.97 0.85 4.60
C ASP A 64 -7.04 0.94 5.82
N SER A 65 -7.20 1.97 6.67
CA SER A 65 -6.57 2.22 7.99
C SER A 65 -6.18 3.69 8.13
N ALA A 66 -6.32 4.24 9.35
CA ALA A 66 -5.80 5.56 9.70
C ALA A 66 -4.26 5.62 9.70
N THR A 67 -3.60 4.46 9.78
CA THR A 67 -2.13 4.34 9.80
C THR A 67 -1.51 4.90 8.52
N ALA A 68 -2.10 4.63 7.35
CA ALA A 68 -1.61 5.16 6.08
C ALA A 68 -1.64 6.70 6.07
N VAL A 69 -2.73 7.31 6.53
CA VAL A 69 -2.86 8.76 6.61
C VAL A 69 -1.85 9.35 7.60
N ARG A 70 -1.64 8.70 8.74
CA ARG A 70 -0.65 9.13 9.73
C ARG A 70 0.77 9.11 9.16
N HIS A 71 1.11 8.08 8.37
CA HIS A 71 2.39 8.00 7.68
C HIS A 71 2.60 9.18 6.74
N GLU A 72 1.58 9.54 5.95
CA GLU A 72 1.65 10.71 5.05
C GLU A 72 1.78 12.04 5.79
N PHE A 73 1.18 12.17 6.99
CA PHE A 73 1.38 13.36 7.83
C PHE A 73 2.79 13.43 8.40
N LEU A 74 3.41 12.29 8.74
CA LEU A 74 4.80 12.24 9.19
C LEU A 74 5.76 12.64 8.07
N ASP A 75 5.59 12.08 6.86
CA ASP A 75 6.37 12.46 5.69
C ASP A 75 6.22 13.96 5.40
N LEU A 76 5.01 14.50 5.49
CA LEU A 76 4.77 15.93 5.33
C LEU A 76 5.47 16.77 6.41
N ALA A 77 5.45 16.32 7.66
CA ALA A 77 6.09 17.02 8.78
C ALA A 77 7.61 17.02 8.66
N GLU A 78 8.21 15.90 8.26
CA GLU A 78 9.66 15.77 8.04
C GLU A 78 10.15 16.69 6.92
N ASN A 79 9.34 16.85 5.86
CA ASN A 79 9.69 17.65 4.68
C ASN A 79 9.13 19.08 4.72
N TRP A 80 8.57 19.54 5.85
CA TRP A 80 7.85 20.82 5.94
C TRP A 80 8.66 22.02 5.44
N ASN A 81 9.92 22.11 5.88
CA ASN A 81 10.84 23.19 5.52
C ASN A 81 11.29 23.11 4.06
N GLU A 82 11.54 21.91 3.54
CA GLU A 82 11.95 21.69 2.14
C GLU A 82 10.83 22.04 1.16
N LEU A 83 9.58 21.86 1.59
CA LEU A 83 8.39 22.26 0.84
C LEU A 83 8.14 23.78 0.87
N GLY A 84 8.92 24.54 1.64
CA GLY A 84 8.78 26.00 1.75
C GLY A 84 7.49 26.42 2.45
N LEU A 85 6.94 25.58 3.32
CA LEU A 85 5.72 25.89 4.07
C LEU A 85 6.01 26.91 5.18
N ALA A 86 5.09 27.83 5.38
CA ALA A 86 5.25 28.91 6.34
C ALA A 86 5.04 28.44 7.78
N GLY A 87 5.85 28.98 8.70
CA GLY A 87 5.75 28.69 10.13
C GLY A 87 6.27 27.29 10.49
N GLU A 88 6.06 26.93 11.75
CA GLU A 88 6.38 25.59 12.25
C GLU A 88 5.30 24.58 11.84
N CYS A 89 5.70 23.33 11.65
CA CYS A 89 4.75 22.26 11.35
C CYS A 89 3.80 22.07 12.55
N PRO A 90 2.46 22.10 12.34
CA PRO A 90 1.51 21.91 13.43
C PRO A 90 1.42 20.45 13.89
N TYR A 91 1.95 19.51 13.10
CA TYR A 91 1.97 18.09 13.43
C TYR A 91 3.34 17.71 14.00
N SER A 92 3.42 17.64 15.33
CA SER A 92 4.65 17.32 16.07
C SER A 92 4.37 16.21 17.09
N PRO A 93 4.30 14.94 16.64
CA PRO A 93 3.98 13.81 17.51
C PRO A 93 5.08 13.55 18.55
N THR A 94 4.69 13.01 19.69
CA THR A 94 5.65 12.64 20.74
C THR A 94 6.46 11.38 20.36
N PRO A 95 7.61 11.13 21.00
CA PRO A 95 8.38 9.91 20.78
C PRO A 95 7.55 8.63 20.98
N GLU A 96 6.63 8.63 21.95
CA GLU A 96 5.72 7.51 22.21
C GLU A 96 4.71 7.32 21.07
N GLU A 97 4.15 8.40 20.53
CA GLU A 97 3.25 8.36 19.38
C GLU A 97 3.96 7.86 18.11
N LEU A 98 5.22 8.25 17.91
CA LEU A 98 6.06 7.78 16.83
C LEU A 98 6.37 6.28 16.95
N ALA A 99 6.73 5.81 18.15
CA ALA A 99 7.00 4.39 18.40
C ALA A 99 5.74 3.54 18.13
N LYS A 100 4.58 4.01 18.61
CA LYS A 100 3.31 3.35 18.34
C LYS A 100 2.96 3.35 16.85
N HIS A 101 3.15 4.47 16.16
CA HIS A 101 2.91 4.52 14.72
C HIS A 101 3.81 3.54 13.96
N GLN A 102 5.07 3.41 14.35
CA GLN A 102 6.02 2.50 13.70
C GLN A 102 5.53 1.05 13.75
N GLU A 103 5.04 0.59 14.91
CA GLU A 103 4.45 -0.74 15.09
C GLU A 103 3.19 -0.90 14.23
N GLU A 104 2.25 0.04 14.31
CA GLU A 104 1.00 0.02 13.52
C GLU A 104 1.29 0.04 12.02
N HIS A 105 2.31 0.78 11.58
CA HIS A 105 2.70 0.91 10.18
C HIS A 105 3.33 -0.37 9.64
N GLN A 106 4.16 -1.05 10.44
CA GLN A 106 4.69 -2.36 10.06
C GLN A 106 3.59 -3.39 9.90
N ALA A 107 2.66 -3.48 10.85
CA ALA A 107 1.50 -4.37 10.73
C ALA A 107 0.66 -4.04 9.49
N PHE A 108 0.39 -2.75 9.24
CA PHE A 108 -0.32 -2.29 8.05
C PHE A 108 0.39 -2.71 6.76
N GLN A 109 1.72 -2.55 6.67
CA GLN A 109 2.51 -2.95 5.50
C GLN A 109 2.41 -4.46 5.24
N HIS A 110 2.53 -5.29 6.28
CA HIS A 110 2.37 -6.74 6.14
C HIS A 110 0.98 -7.13 5.59
N VAL A 111 -0.09 -6.49 6.07
CA VAL A 111 -1.45 -6.72 5.55
C VAL A 111 -1.57 -6.30 4.08
N GLN A 112 -0.99 -5.16 3.69
CA GLN A 112 -1.01 -4.72 2.30
C GLN A 112 -0.22 -5.66 1.37
N GLU A 113 0.92 -6.18 1.83
CA GLU A 113 1.71 -7.17 1.09
C GLU A 113 0.95 -8.49 0.91
N LEU A 114 0.32 -8.97 1.99
CA LEU A 114 -0.57 -10.13 1.96
C LEU A 114 -1.71 -9.92 0.96
N LYS A 115 -2.37 -8.76 1.00
CA LYS A 115 -3.43 -8.40 0.06
C LYS A 115 -2.94 -8.43 -1.39
N LEU A 116 -1.81 -7.81 -1.69
CA LEU A 116 -1.25 -7.80 -3.04
C LEU A 116 -0.88 -9.20 -3.53
N MET A 117 -0.39 -10.07 -2.65
CA MET A 117 -0.10 -11.46 -2.96
C MET A 117 -1.40 -12.22 -3.30
N LEU A 118 -2.45 -12.07 -2.49
CA LEU A 118 -3.73 -12.74 -2.72
C LEU A 118 -4.43 -12.23 -3.99
N VAL A 119 -4.40 -10.92 -4.26
CA VAL A 119 -4.94 -10.33 -5.50
C VAL A 119 -4.29 -10.97 -6.73
N LYS A 120 -2.97 -11.17 -6.70
CA LYS A 120 -2.24 -11.84 -7.79
C LYS A 120 -2.57 -13.32 -7.88
N LEU A 121 -2.61 -14.01 -6.74
CA LEU A 121 -2.85 -15.45 -6.65
C LEU A 121 -4.26 -15.81 -7.16
N LEU A 122 -5.26 -15.09 -6.69
CA LEU A 122 -6.68 -15.31 -7.00
C LEU A 122 -7.12 -14.60 -8.30
N ARG A 123 -6.25 -13.75 -8.85
CA ARG A 123 -6.53 -12.92 -10.04
C ARG A 123 -7.84 -12.13 -9.87
N THR A 124 -7.97 -11.49 -8.71
CA THR A 124 -9.04 -10.53 -8.41
C THR A 124 -8.57 -9.12 -8.74
N ASP A 125 -9.46 -8.14 -8.62
CA ASP A 125 -9.02 -6.76 -8.51
C ASP A 125 -8.57 -6.43 -7.07
N SER A 126 -8.17 -5.17 -6.84
CA SER A 126 -7.70 -4.67 -5.55
C SER A 126 -8.78 -4.60 -4.47
N ASP A 127 -10.05 -4.61 -4.85
CA ASP A 127 -11.19 -4.61 -3.92
C ASP A 127 -11.75 -6.03 -3.71
N GLY A 128 -11.11 -7.06 -4.29
CA GLY A 128 -11.53 -8.45 -4.20
C GLY A 128 -12.71 -8.81 -5.12
N TRP A 129 -13.13 -7.89 -6.00
CA TRP A 129 -14.22 -8.13 -6.93
C TRP A 129 -13.79 -9.11 -8.03
N VAL A 130 -14.73 -9.96 -8.43
CA VAL A 130 -14.59 -10.91 -9.53
C VAL A 130 -15.88 -11.03 -10.34
N PRO A 131 -15.78 -11.33 -11.64
CA PRO A 131 -16.95 -11.63 -12.47
C PRO A 131 -17.72 -12.85 -11.95
N ILE A 132 -19.04 -12.87 -12.13
CA ILE A 132 -19.93 -13.93 -11.63
C ILE A 132 -19.56 -15.31 -12.18
N GLU A 133 -19.02 -15.38 -13.40
CA GLU A 133 -18.60 -16.60 -14.07
C GLU A 133 -17.42 -17.27 -13.36
N ARG A 134 -16.60 -16.49 -12.65
CA ARG A 134 -15.42 -16.97 -11.91
C ARG A 134 -15.67 -17.07 -10.41
N TRP A 135 -16.82 -16.65 -9.94
CA TRP A 135 -17.10 -16.50 -8.51
C TRP A 135 -16.91 -17.80 -7.72
N GLU A 136 -17.48 -18.92 -8.17
CA GLU A 136 -17.36 -20.21 -7.46
C GLU A 136 -15.95 -20.81 -7.52
N GLU A 137 -15.17 -20.50 -8.57
CA GLU A 137 -13.76 -20.88 -8.65
C GLU A 137 -12.94 -20.09 -7.63
N VAL A 138 -13.07 -18.76 -7.65
CA VAL A 138 -12.29 -17.86 -6.79
C VAL A 138 -12.67 -18.03 -5.32
N ARG A 139 -13.96 -18.22 -5.01
CA ARG A 139 -14.42 -18.48 -3.64
C ARG A 139 -13.80 -19.75 -3.07
N ARG A 140 -13.70 -20.83 -3.85
CA ARG A 140 -13.04 -22.07 -3.42
C ARG A 140 -11.54 -21.87 -3.21
N ALA A 141 -10.87 -21.25 -4.17
CA ALA A 141 -9.43 -20.96 -4.05
C ALA A 141 -9.12 -20.04 -2.85
N HIS A 142 -9.93 -19.00 -2.62
CA HIS A 142 -9.82 -18.13 -1.45
C HIS A 142 -9.93 -18.93 -0.15
N LYS A 143 -10.94 -19.80 -0.04
CA LYS A 143 -11.13 -20.67 1.11
C LYS A 143 -9.93 -21.60 1.32
N GLU A 144 -9.41 -22.24 0.27
CA GLU A 144 -8.25 -23.13 0.36
C GLU A 144 -7.00 -22.40 0.88
N VAL A 145 -6.74 -21.18 0.38
CA VAL A 145 -5.58 -20.38 0.83
C VAL A 145 -5.77 -19.92 2.28
N PHE A 146 -6.99 -19.55 2.66
CA PHE A 146 -7.32 -19.18 4.04
C PHE A 146 -7.18 -20.36 5.01
N ASP A 147 -7.74 -21.52 4.67
CA ASP A 147 -7.65 -22.73 5.48
C ASP A 147 -6.19 -23.18 5.63
N LEU A 148 -5.37 -23.05 4.58
CA LEU A 148 -3.93 -23.29 4.64
C LEU A 148 -3.23 -22.33 5.61
N ALA A 149 -3.53 -21.03 5.55
CA ALA A 149 -2.96 -20.04 6.47
C ALA A 149 -3.32 -20.35 7.94
N LEU A 150 -4.56 -20.76 8.20
CA LEU A 150 -4.99 -21.21 9.52
C LEU A 150 -4.25 -22.48 9.99
N ALA A 151 -4.05 -23.45 9.10
CA ALA A 151 -3.30 -24.66 9.42
C ALA A 151 -1.84 -24.34 9.75
N THR A 152 -1.19 -23.49 8.96
CA THR A 152 0.19 -23.04 9.21
C THR A 152 0.32 -22.32 10.56
N ALA A 153 -0.65 -21.48 10.93
CA ALA A 153 -0.67 -20.82 12.24
C ALA A 153 -0.87 -21.79 13.42
N ARG A 154 -1.58 -22.92 13.23
CA ARG A 154 -1.76 -23.95 14.26
C ARG A 154 -0.53 -24.85 14.45
N GLU A 155 0.19 -25.09 13.36
CA GLU A 155 1.38 -25.97 13.34
C GLU A 155 2.68 -25.24 13.69
N GLY A 156 2.68 -23.90 13.67
CA GLY A 156 3.80 -23.09 14.10
C GLY A 156 4.12 -23.32 15.59
N GLU A 157 5.35 -23.73 15.89
CA GLU A 157 5.83 -23.94 17.27
C GLU A 157 6.13 -22.62 18.01
N ASP A 158 6.05 -21.48 17.33
CA ASP A 158 6.37 -20.16 17.87
C ASP A 158 5.10 -19.29 18.01
N ASP A 159 5.06 -18.47 19.06
CA ASP A 159 3.95 -17.56 19.46
C ASP A 159 3.75 -16.38 18.47
N SER A 160 4.29 -16.51 17.25
CA SER A 160 4.44 -15.43 16.26
C SER A 160 3.16 -15.13 15.47
N MET A 161 2.26 -16.11 15.30
CA MET A 161 1.00 -15.91 14.58
C MET A 161 -0.04 -16.96 15.00
N THR A 162 -1.10 -16.53 15.71
CA THR A 162 -2.20 -17.40 16.09
C THR A 162 -3.31 -17.43 15.02
N GLU A 163 -4.23 -18.39 15.10
CA GLU A 163 -5.44 -18.40 14.25
C GLU A 163 -6.25 -17.10 14.39
N LYS A 164 -6.26 -16.49 15.59
CA LYS A 164 -6.92 -15.20 15.81
C LYS A 164 -6.22 -14.09 15.00
N ASP A 165 -4.89 -14.06 15.01
CA ASP A 165 -4.11 -13.05 14.30
C ASP A 165 -4.28 -13.20 12.78
N VAL A 166 -4.31 -14.43 12.26
CA VAL A 166 -4.63 -14.68 10.85
C VAL A 166 -5.98 -14.10 10.47
N ARG A 167 -7.02 -14.30 11.30
CA ARG A 167 -8.36 -13.76 11.06
C ARG A 167 -8.40 -12.24 11.14
N GLU A 168 -7.63 -11.64 12.04
CA GLU A 168 -7.58 -10.19 12.23
C GLU A 168 -6.80 -9.48 11.10
N LEU A 169 -5.76 -10.11 10.58
CA LEU A 169 -4.91 -9.59 9.51
C LEU A 169 -5.40 -9.95 8.10
N TRP A 170 -6.43 -10.80 7.99
CA TRP A 170 -6.93 -11.23 6.68
C TRP A 170 -7.56 -10.06 5.91
N PRO A 171 -7.12 -9.76 4.68
CA PRO A 171 -7.48 -8.51 4.01
C PRO A 171 -8.84 -8.54 3.28
N PHE A 172 -9.56 -9.66 3.34
CA PHE A 172 -10.86 -9.84 2.70
C PHE A 172 -11.89 -10.31 3.71
N ASP A 173 -13.13 -9.84 3.54
CA ASP A 173 -14.22 -10.30 4.40
C ASP A 173 -14.43 -11.82 4.27
N ASP A 174 -14.74 -12.47 5.39
CA ASP A 174 -15.23 -13.84 5.37
C ASP A 174 -16.51 -13.90 4.52
N CYS A 175 -16.53 -14.79 3.51
CA CYS A 175 -17.78 -15.22 2.89
C CYS A 175 -18.60 -15.98 3.93
N LYS A 176 -19.28 -15.27 4.84
CA LYS A 176 -20.34 -15.84 5.67
C LYS A 176 -21.52 -16.13 4.74
N SER A 177 -21.54 -17.35 4.19
CA SER A 177 -22.72 -17.96 3.56
C SER A 177 -23.71 -18.41 4.62
#